data_AF-A0A671T4C7-F1
#
_entry.id   AF-A0A671T4C7-F1
#
_cell.length_a   1.000
_cell.length_b   1.000
_cell.length_c   1.000
_cell.angle_alpha   90.00
_cell.angle_beta   90.00
_cell.angle_gamma   90.00
#
_symmetry.space_group_name_H-M   'P 1'
#
loop_
_entity.id
_entity.type
_entity.pdbx_description
1 polymer ?
#
loop_
_entity_poly.entity_id
_entity_poly.type
_entity_poly.pdbx_seq_one_letter_code
_entity_poly.pdbx_strand_id
1 'polypeptide(L)'
;MAEIIVKNKLNLIKWLSSDHVILLQHVQVNQLIPTAQYRELMDMTGKDRVVIKLLDIILGKGENVCRDFLDLLKNDDVNEFYPELREWIKTVDTKETATMTGQSGTKVNSKISASGGSVVYSPIITDTSQGSIEMHMTVAPSGRIDQKPDRDCEHRPIQDYQKFLKKNLSLLVQNVKNIDPIIDDLDLHDESVTNMRAKPTDQDKMRKLLTCVNCESIAKDLFNALCKHEKHLMNELLNSY
;
A
#
# COMPACT_ATOMS: atom_id res chain seq x y z
N MET A 1 7.42 17.63 6.89
CA MET A 1 8.15 16.50 7.53
C MET A 1 9.66 16.72 7.61
N ALA A 2 10.29 17.31 6.60
CA ALA A 2 11.73 17.55 6.56
C ALA A 2 12.25 18.37 7.77
N GLU A 3 11.48 19.35 8.24
CA GLU A 3 11.85 20.17 9.41
C GLU A 3 12.07 19.37 10.70
N ILE A 4 11.31 18.28 10.89
CA ILE A 4 11.43 17.43 12.08
C ILE A 4 12.78 16.71 12.08
N ILE A 5 13.18 16.21 10.90
CA ILE A 5 14.48 15.57 10.68
C ILE A 5 15.61 16.58 10.87
N VAL A 6 15.48 17.81 10.34
CA VAL A 6 16.49 18.86 10.49
C VAL A 6 16.66 19.28 11.95
N LYS A 7 15.56 19.53 12.67
CA LYS A 7 15.58 19.93 14.09
C LYS A 7 16.23 18.87 14.98
N ASN A 8 16.05 17.59 14.66
CA ASN A 8 16.62 16.47 15.43
C ASN A 8 17.84 15.82 14.77
N LYS A 9 18.45 16.45 13.76
CA LYS A 9 19.49 15.84 12.93
C LYS A 9 20.66 15.30 13.76
N LEU A 10 21.16 16.06 14.74
CA LEU A 10 22.27 15.63 15.60
C LEU A 10 21.93 14.41 16.47
N ASN A 11 20.70 14.38 17.00
CA ASN A 11 20.21 13.26 17.79
C ASN A 11 20.04 12.01 16.92
N LEU A 12 19.45 12.17 15.73
CA LEU A 12 19.30 11.09 14.75
C LEU A 12 20.65 10.51 14.34
N ILE A 13 21.66 11.35 14.08
CA ILE A 13 23.02 10.88 13.81
C ILE A 13 23.53 10.06 14.99
N LYS A 14 23.48 10.60 16.20
CA LYS A 14 23.97 9.91 17.40
C LYS A 14 23.30 8.54 17.60
N TRP A 15 21.97 8.47 17.49
CA TRP A 15 21.22 7.23 17.73
C TRP A 15 21.49 6.20 16.63
N LEU A 16 21.29 6.59 15.37
CA LEU A 16 21.36 5.70 14.21
C LEU A 16 22.79 5.27 13.88
N SER A 17 23.80 6.05 14.27
CA SER A 17 25.22 5.68 14.11
C SER A 17 25.64 4.49 14.97
N SER A 18 24.90 4.17 16.03
CA SER A 18 25.19 3.03 16.90
C SER A 18 25.23 1.72 16.10
N ASP A 19 24.26 1.54 15.19
CA ASP A 19 24.21 0.43 14.23
C ASP A 19 23.62 0.85 12.89
N HIS A 20 24.43 1.55 12.09
CA HIS A 20 24.03 2.01 10.75
C HIS A 20 23.76 0.86 9.76
N VAL A 21 24.24 -0.36 10.00
CA VAL A 21 24.09 -1.49 9.06
C VAL A 21 22.65 -1.99 9.07
N ILE A 22 22.06 -2.16 10.26
CA ILE A 22 20.65 -2.54 10.42
C ILE A 22 19.75 -1.50 9.76
N LEU A 23 19.98 -0.21 10.05
CA LEU A 23 19.22 0.88 9.42
C LEU A 23 19.28 0.82 7.89
N LEU A 24 20.49 0.67 7.31
CA LEU A 24 20.65 0.64 5.86
C LEU A 24 19.90 -0.53 5.22
N GLN A 25 19.87 -1.69 5.85
CA GLN A 25 19.10 -2.85 5.36
C GLN A 25 17.60 -2.53 5.33
N HIS A 26 17.06 -1.95 6.39
CA HIS A 26 15.65 -1.56 6.44
C HIS A 26 15.31 -0.45 5.44
N VAL A 27 16.19 0.52 5.25
CA VAL A 27 16.05 1.58 4.24
C VAL A 27 16.01 0.99 2.82
N GLN A 28 16.81 -0.04 2.54
CA GLN A 28 16.81 -0.72 1.25
C GLN A 28 15.54 -1.54 1.01
N VAL A 29 15.09 -2.32 2.02
CA VAL A 29 13.87 -3.14 1.92
C VAL A 29 12.64 -2.27 1.64
N ASN A 30 12.58 -1.09 2.26
CA ASN A 30 11.49 -0.12 2.05
C ASN A 30 11.69 0.77 0.82
N GLN A 31 12.74 0.55 0.02
CA GLN A 31 13.04 1.27 -1.22
C GLN A 31 13.09 2.81 -1.07
N LEU A 32 13.44 3.31 0.11
CA LEU A 32 13.56 4.75 0.40
C LEU A 32 14.66 5.42 -0.43
N ILE A 33 15.71 4.66 -0.75
CA ILE A 33 16.80 5.10 -1.62
C ILE A 33 17.05 4.07 -2.73
N PRO A 34 17.47 4.51 -3.94
CA PRO A 34 17.89 3.62 -5.00
C PRO A 34 19.07 2.75 -4.59
N THR A 35 19.15 1.53 -5.14
CA THR A 35 20.22 0.56 -4.86
C THR A 35 21.63 1.13 -5.09
N ALA A 36 21.79 2.02 -6.06
CA ALA A 36 23.07 2.70 -6.31
C ALA A 36 23.53 3.55 -5.12
N GLN A 37 22.61 4.32 -4.51
CA GLN A 37 22.88 5.14 -3.32
C GLN A 37 23.11 4.27 -2.09
N TYR A 38 22.36 3.17 -1.95
CA TYR A 38 22.60 2.19 -0.89
C TYR A 38 24.01 1.58 -0.96
N ARG A 39 24.45 1.14 -2.14
CA ARG A 39 25.80 0.59 -2.33
C ARG A 39 26.87 1.61 -1.99
N GLU A 40 26.68 2.86 -2.42
CA GLU A 40 27.57 3.96 -2.07
C GLU A 40 27.64 4.19 -0.55
N LEU A 41 26.50 4.10 0.15
CA LEU A 41 26.47 4.22 1.61
C LEU A 41 27.16 3.03 2.32
N MET A 42 27.05 1.81 1.77
CA MET A 42 27.72 0.63 2.29
C MET A 42 29.24 0.65 2.12
N ASP A 43 29.73 1.24 1.01
CA ASP A 43 31.17 1.34 0.73
C ASP A 43 31.84 2.50 1.52
N MET A 44 31.06 3.36 2.16
CA MET A 44 31.60 4.47 2.96
C MET A 44 32.15 4.02 4.32
N THR A 45 33.27 4.61 4.70
CA THR A 45 33.86 4.43 6.03
C THR A 45 33.38 5.52 7.01
N GLY A 46 32.97 5.10 8.20
CA GLY A 46 32.61 5.99 9.31
C GLY A 46 31.10 6.06 9.54
N LYS A 47 30.66 5.54 10.69
CA LYS A 47 29.24 5.35 11.05
C LYS A 47 28.44 6.66 10.95
N ASP A 48 28.97 7.74 11.51
CA ASP A 48 28.34 9.06 11.46
C ASP A 48 28.23 9.61 10.05
N ARG A 49 29.26 9.41 9.22
CA ARG A 49 29.27 9.87 7.83
C ARG A 49 28.21 9.16 6.99
N VAL A 50 28.02 7.87 7.24
CA VAL A 50 26.95 7.07 6.61
C VAL A 50 25.59 7.64 6.95
N VAL A 51 25.31 7.86 8.24
CA VAL A 51 24.00 8.39 8.67
C VAL A 51 23.79 9.82 8.19
N ILE A 52 24.81 10.68 8.27
CA ILE A 52 24.73 12.07 7.77
C ILE A 52 24.32 12.07 6.29
N LYS A 53 25.03 11.29 5.46
CA LYS A 53 24.74 11.24 4.02
C LYS A 53 23.39 10.63 3.71
N LEU A 54 22.97 9.60 4.46
CA LEU A 54 21.63 9.04 4.35
C LEU A 54 20.56 10.11 4.64
N LEU A 55 20.70 10.86 5.72
CA LEU A 55 19.77 11.93 6.07
C LEU A 55 19.76 13.04 5.02
N ASP A 56 20.91 13.41 4.46
CA ASP A 56 21.00 14.41 3.38
C ASP A 56 20.30 13.93 2.10
N ILE A 57 20.45 12.65 1.75
CA ILE A 57 19.74 12.02 0.62
C ILE A 57 18.23 12.07 0.84
N ILE A 58 17.76 11.70 2.04
CA ILE A 58 16.33 11.69 2.38
C ILE A 58 15.76 13.10 2.32
N LEU A 59 16.47 14.09 2.89
CA LEU A 59 16.07 15.50 2.86
C LEU A 59 16.04 16.05 1.43
N GLY A 60 16.99 15.65 0.58
CA GLY A 60 17.07 16.10 -0.81
C GLY A 60 16.01 15.50 -1.74
N LYS A 61 15.39 14.38 -1.36
CA LYS A 61 14.37 13.70 -2.19
C LYS A 61 12.96 14.29 -2.06
N GLY A 62 12.67 14.98 -0.95
CA GLY A 62 11.40 15.66 -0.74
C GLY A 62 10.60 15.15 0.46
N GLU A 63 9.50 15.84 0.75
CA GLU A 63 8.71 15.65 1.97
C GLU A 63 8.09 14.26 2.12
N ASN A 64 7.71 13.62 1.01
CA ASN A 64 7.15 12.27 1.01
C ASN A 64 8.19 11.25 1.50
N VAL A 65 9.42 11.29 0.98
CA VAL A 65 10.49 10.39 1.42
C VAL A 65 10.89 10.68 2.87
N CYS A 66 10.85 11.94 3.32
CA CYS A 66 11.02 12.27 4.73
C CYS A 66 9.93 11.66 5.62
N ARG A 67 8.67 11.63 5.15
CA ARG A 67 7.55 10.98 5.87
C ARG A 67 7.77 9.48 5.95
N ASP A 68 8.01 8.84 4.81
CA ASP A 68 8.22 7.39 4.71
C ASP A 68 9.41 6.96 5.57
N PHE A 69 10.47 7.77 5.63
CA PHE A 69 11.60 7.54 6.52
C PHE A 69 11.20 7.63 8.00
N LEU A 70 10.42 8.64 8.40
CA LEU A 70 9.94 8.76 9.79
C LEU A 70 9.00 7.61 10.17
N ASP A 71 8.15 7.15 9.24
CA ASP A 71 7.31 5.97 9.44
C ASP A 71 8.15 4.69 9.53
N LEU A 72 9.24 4.57 8.76
CA LEU A 72 10.19 3.48 8.91
C LEU A 72 10.81 3.47 10.31
N LEU A 73 11.22 4.63 10.84
CA LEU A 73 11.78 4.73 12.19
C LEU A 73 10.75 4.41 13.28
N LYS A 74 9.44 4.44 12.98
CA LYS A 74 8.38 4.01 13.91
C LYS A 74 8.23 2.50 13.97
N ASN A 75 8.66 1.77 12.95
CA ASN A 75 8.55 0.31 12.94
C ASN A 75 9.35 -0.29 14.10
N ASP A 76 8.74 -1.26 14.79
CA ASP A 76 9.36 -1.87 15.97
C ASP A 76 10.68 -2.56 15.63
N ASP A 77 10.79 -3.14 14.43
CA ASP A 77 12.02 -3.75 13.92
C ASP A 77 13.19 -2.77 13.80
N VAL A 78 12.93 -1.46 13.65
CA VAL A 78 13.98 -0.45 13.55
C VAL A 78 14.23 0.17 14.93
N ASN A 79 13.17 0.50 15.66
CA ASN A 79 13.29 1.23 16.92
C ASN A 79 13.70 0.34 18.12
N GLU A 80 13.62 -0.99 18.03
CA GLU A 80 14.08 -1.91 19.07
C GLU A 80 15.57 -1.76 19.37
N PHE A 81 16.35 -1.39 18.35
CA PHE A 81 17.80 -1.23 18.45
C PHE A 81 18.24 0.14 18.99
N TYR A 82 17.32 1.09 19.18
CA TYR A 82 17.62 2.47 19.55
C TYR A 82 16.63 2.98 20.61
N PRO A 83 16.89 2.77 21.91
CA PRO A 83 15.94 3.12 22.97
C PRO A 83 15.59 4.61 23.02
N GLU A 84 16.57 5.51 22.82
CA GLU A 84 16.31 6.96 22.81
C GLU A 84 15.53 7.40 21.57
N LEU A 85 15.78 6.78 20.42
CA LEU A 85 14.99 7.00 19.22
C LEU A 85 13.56 6.53 19.42
N ARG A 86 13.34 5.37 20.04
CA ARG A 86 12.02 4.80 20.32
C ARG A 86 11.16 5.73 21.17
N GLU A 87 11.76 6.41 22.14
CA GLU A 87 11.05 7.39 22.96
C GLU A 87 10.71 8.64 22.16
N TRP A 88 11.67 9.19 21.41
CA TRP A 88 11.47 10.37 20.58
C TRP A 88 10.45 10.15 19.45
N ILE A 89 10.53 9.05 18.71
CA ILE A 89 9.71 8.81 17.52
C ILE A 89 8.22 8.66 17.86
N LYS A 90 7.88 8.28 19.09
CA LYS A 90 6.49 8.28 19.60
C LYS A 90 5.91 9.69 19.72
N THR A 91 6.75 10.69 19.96
CA THR A 91 6.36 12.10 20.04
C THR A 91 6.23 12.75 18.66
N VAL A 92 6.80 12.13 17.62
CA VAL A 92 6.71 12.60 16.25
C VAL A 92 5.35 12.20 15.70
N ASP A 93 4.44 13.16 15.52
CA ASP A 93 3.22 12.88 14.78
C ASP A 93 3.52 12.83 13.28
N THR A 94 3.36 11.64 12.68
CA THR A 94 3.43 11.46 11.21
C THR A 94 2.03 11.53 10.61
N LYS A 95 1.00 11.51 11.46
CA LYS A 95 -0.39 11.72 11.10
C LYS A 95 -0.64 13.22 11.13
N GLU A 96 -0.88 13.78 9.96
CA GLU A 96 -1.38 15.13 9.75
C GLU A 96 -0.38 16.31 9.74
N THR A 97 -0.06 16.70 8.51
CA THR A 97 -0.24 18.09 8.07
C THR A 97 -0.89 18.02 6.69
N ALA A 98 -2.23 17.84 6.68
CA ALA A 98 -3.06 18.37 5.62
C ALA A 98 -3.17 19.90 5.81
N THR A 99 -2.03 20.60 5.84
CA THR A 99 -2.02 22.06 5.75
C THR A 99 -1.99 22.41 4.29
N MET A 100 -3.15 22.84 3.81
CA MET A 100 -3.33 23.65 2.61
C MET A 100 -2.24 24.72 2.53
N THR A 101 -1.26 24.56 1.64
CA THR A 101 -0.61 25.62 0.84
C THR A 101 0.59 25.02 0.09
N GLY A 102 0.55 25.04 -1.25
CA GLY A 102 1.73 24.77 -2.08
C GLY A 102 1.56 23.68 -3.14
N GLN A 103 0.75 23.97 -4.16
CA GLN A 103 0.85 23.42 -5.53
C GLN A 103 1.15 21.92 -5.68
N SER A 104 0.11 21.10 -5.51
CA SER A 104 0.00 19.88 -6.30
C SER A 104 -1.22 20.07 -7.19
N GLY A 105 -1.02 20.20 -8.49
CA GLY A 105 -2.12 20.02 -9.42
C GLY A 105 -2.70 18.64 -9.12
N THR A 106 -3.90 18.58 -8.54
CA THR A 106 -4.58 17.33 -8.31
C THR A 106 -4.69 16.67 -9.67
N LYS A 107 -3.90 15.62 -9.91
CA LYS A 107 -4.10 14.77 -11.08
C LYS A 107 -5.39 14.00 -10.83
N VAL A 108 -6.51 14.63 -11.14
CA VAL A 108 -7.81 13.99 -11.16
C VAL A 108 -7.80 13.09 -12.39
N ASN A 109 -7.48 11.81 -12.18
CA ASN A 109 -7.62 10.80 -13.21
C ASN A 109 -9.12 10.49 -13.40
N SER A 110 -9.83 11.37 -14.09
CA SER A 110 -11.19 11.10 -14.54
C SER A 110 -11.13 10.16 -15.75
N LYS A 111 -11.34 8.87 -15.51
CA LYS A 111 -11.45 7.87 -16.58
C LYS A 111 -12.81 8.04 -17.26
N ILE A 112 -12.85 8.87 -18.32
CA ILE A 112 -14.03 8.99 -19.17
C ILE A 112 -13.97 7.89 -20.22
N SER A 113 -14.93 6.98 -20.19
CA SER A 113 -15.11 5.94 -21.21
C SER A 113 -16.39 6.20 -21.97
N ALA A 114 -16.32 6.21 -23.30
CA ALA A 114 -17.48 6.32 -24.15
C ALA A 114 -17.63 5.06 -25.00
N SER A 115 -18.86 4.59 -25.16
CA SER A 115 -19.22 3.45 -26.01
C SER A 115 -20.17 3.91 -27.13
N GLY A 116 -20.37 3.07 -28.14
CA GLY A 116 -21.35 3.34 -29.20
C GLY A 116 -20.91 4.34 -30.28
N GLY A 117 -19.61 4.46 -30.57
CA GLY A 117 -19.08 5.32 -31.63
C GLY A 117 -18.81 6.78 -31.21
N SER A 118 -19.00 7.09 -29.93
CA SER A 118 -18.67 8.39 -29.35
C SER A 118 -17.16 8.56 -29.22
N VAL A 119 -16.64 9.69 -29.70
CA VAL A 119 -15.22 10.06 -29.57
C VAL A 119 -15.09 11.09 -28.45
N VAL A 120 -14.26 10.78 -27.45
CA VAL A 120 -13.96 11.70 -26.34
C VAL A 120 -12.59 12.30 -26.58
N TYR A 121 -12.53 13.63 -26.67
CA TYR A 121 -11.29 14.37 -26.60
C TYR A 121 -11.03 14.79 -25.16
N SER A 122 -9.80 14.63 -24.68
CA SER A 122 -9.40 15.06 -23.34
C SER A 122 -9.53 16.59 -23.21
N PRO A 123 -10.09 17.12 -22.12
CA PRO A 123 -10.18 18.57 -21.93
C PRO A 123 -8.78 19.17 -21.79
N ILE A 124 -8.52 20.27 -22.49
CA ILE A 124 -7.29 21.07 -22.37
C ILE A 124 -7.65 22.33 -21.59
N ILE A 125 -7.08 22.49 -20.40
CA ILE A 125 -7.27 23.67 -19.56
C ILE A 125 -5.97 24.49 -19.66
N THR A 126 -6.06 25.70 -20.21
CA THR A 126 -4.94 26.64 -20.31
C THR A 126 -5.23 27.87 -19.45
N ASP A 127 -4.17 28.48 -18.90
CA ASP A 127 -4.16 29.61 -17.96
C ASP A 127 -4.58 29.34 -16.51
N THR A 128 -3.96 30.08 -15.58
CA THR A 128 -4.16 29.98 -14.13
C THR A 128 -5.49 30.64 -13.72
N SER A 129 -6.55 29.86 -13.59
CA SER A 129 -7.78 30.32 -12.94
C SER A 129 -7.59 30.31 -11.41
N GLN A 130 -7.71 31.46 -10.75
CA GLN A 130 -7.78 31.56 -9.27
C GLN A 130 -9.11 31.07 -8.67
N GLY A 131 -10.01 30.49 -9.49
CA GLY A 131 -11.32 29.98 -9.07
C GLY A 131 -11.52 28.49 -9.35
N SER A 132 -12.54 27.89 -8.72
CA SER A 132 -12.94 26.49 -8.95
C SER A 132 -13.58 26.33 -10.33
N ILE A 133 -13.12 25.33 -11.09
CA ILE A 133 -13.77 24.94 -12.35
C ILE A 133 -14.88 23.94 -12.02
N GLU A 134 -16.12 24.29 -12.32
CA GLU A 134 -17.29 23.43 -12.13
C GLU A 134 -17.82 22.97 -13.50
N MET A 135 -17.91 21.64 -13.72
CA MET A 135 -18.44 21.06 -14.96
C MET A 135 -19.75 20.34 -14.67
N HIS A 136 -20.87 20.90 -15.12
CA HIS A 136 -22.18 20.24 -15.05
C HIS A 136 -22.38 19.33 -16.25
N MET A 137 -22.59 18.03 -16.00
CA MET A 137 -22.94 17.07 -17.04
C MET A 137 -24.40 16.62 -16.87
N THR A 138 -25.17 16.68 -17.95
CA THR A 138 -26.53 16.11 -17.99
C THR A 138 -26.51 14.88 -18.86
N VAL A 139 -26.71 13.70 -18.26
CA VAL A 139 -26.76 12.43 -18.99
C VAL A 139 -28.23 12.05 -19.17
N ALA A 140 -28.72 12.06 -20.42
CA ALA A 140 -30.02 11.49 -20.73
C ALA A 140 -29.91 9.95 -20.77
N PRO A 141 -30.79 9.20 -20.08
CA PRO A 141 -30.76 7.75 -20.13
C PRO A 141 -31.28 7.28 -21.50
N SER A 142 -30.38 6.85 -22.38
CA SER A 142 -30.77 6.08 -23.56
C SER A 142 -30.98 4.62 -23.12
N GLY A 143 -32.25 4.23 -23.01
CA GLY A 143 -32.66 2.89 -22.63
C GLY A 143 -32.10 1.82 -23.57
N ARG A 144 -31.36 0.88 -23.00
CA ARG A 144 -31.50 -0.57 -23.21
C ARG A 144 -30.74 -1.28 -22.09
N ILE A 145 -31.50 -2.00 -21.28
CA ILE A 145 -31.03 -2.85 -20.20
C ILE A 145 -30.57 -4.15 -20.87
N ASP A 146 -29.27 -4.41 -20.86
CA ASP A 146 -28.75 -5.78 -20.90
C ASP A 146 -28.13 -6.07 -19.54
N GLN A 147 -28.71 -7.06 -18.87
CA GLN A 147 -28.45 -7.46 -17.50
C GLN A 147 -27.03 -8.01 -17.33
N LYS A 148 -26.28 -7.51 -16.36
CA LYS A 148 -25.23 -8.27 -15.66
C LYS A 148 -25.24 -7.89 -14.16
N PRO A 149 -25.27 -8.86 -13.24
CA PRO A 149 -25.90 -8.66 -11.93
C PRO A 149 -25.00 -8.00 -10.89
N ASP A 150 -25.68 -7.23 -10.04
CA ASP A 150 -25.47 -6.93 -8.62
C ASP A 150 -24.07 -6.54 -8.14
N ARG A 151 -23.96 -5.22 -7.93
CA ARG A 151 -23.15 -4.61 -6.87
C ARG A 151 -23.80 -4.98 -5.54
N ASP A 152 -22.99 -5.48 -4.59
CA ASP A 152 -23.16 -5.23 -3.15
C ASP A 152 -22.01 -5.92 -2.39
N CYS A 153 -20.83 -5.29 -2.45
CA CYS A 153 -19.94 -5.25 -1.30
C CYS A 153 -19.63 -3.77 -1.13
N GLU A 154 -20.15 -3.13 -0.08
CA GLU A 154 -19.75 -1.77 0.25
C GLU A 154 -18.24 -1.80 0.53
N HIS A 155 -17.47 -1.18 -0.36
CA HIS A 155 -16.01 -1.17 -0.28
C HIS A 155 -15.60 -0.27 0.88
N ARG A 156 -15.47 -0.84 2.09
CA ARG A 156 -14.57 -0.27 3.08
C ARG A 156 -13.17 -0.30 2.48
N PRO A 157 -12.43 0.81 2.46
CA PRO A 157 -11.07 0.83 1.92
C PRO A 157 -10.18 0.05 2.89
N ILE A 158 -10.12 -1.26 2.72
CA ILE A 158 -9.11 -2.08 3.37
C ILE A 158 -7.78 -1.64 2.74
N GLN A 159 -7.02 -0.88 3.51
CA GLN A 159 -5.73 -0.36 3.11
C GLN A 159 -4.66 -1.46 3.05
N ASP A 160 -4.91 -2.60 3.70
CA ASP A 160 -4.00 -3.75 3.75
C ASP A 160 -4.77 -5.09 3.70
N TYR A 161 -4.94 -5.61 2.48
CA TYR A 161 -5.63 -6.88 2.21
C TYR A 161 -4.90 -8.07 2.83
N GLN A 162 -3.57 -8.02 2.90
CA GLN A 162 -2.77 -9.10 3.48
C GLN A 162 -3.03 -9.23 4.97
N LYS A 163 -3.04 -8.10 5.68
CA LYS A 163 -3.34 -8.06 7.11
C LYS A 163 -4.76 -8.53 7.42
N PHE A 164 -5.74 -8.14 6.60
CA PHE A 164 -7.11 -8.62 6.72
C PHE A 164 -7.20 -10.15 6.57
N LEU A 165 -6.61 -10.71 5.52
CA LEU A 165 -6.64 -12.15 5.26
C LEU A 165 -5.91 -12.96 6.33
N LYS A 166 -4.75 -12.47 6.81
CA LYS A 166 -3.98 -13.10 7.90
C LYS A 166 -4.73 -13.07 9.23
N LYS A 167 -5.38 -11.95 9.56
CA LYS A 167 -6.16 -11.81 10.80
C LYS A 167 -7.38 -12.74 10.82
N ASN A 168 -8.01 -12.95 9.66
CA ASN A 168 -9.20 -13.80 9.50
C ASN A 168 -8.89 -15.22 8.99
N LEU A 169 -7.63 -15.66 9.06
CA LEU A 169 -7.17 -16.91 8.46
C LEU A 169 -7.90 -18.14 9.00
N SER A 170 -8.11 -18.22 10.31
CA SER A 170 -8.81 -19.36 10.94
C SER A 170 -10.26 -19.46 10.48
N LEU A 171 -10.96 -18.33 10.39
CA LEU A 171 -12.36 -18.25 9.97
C LEU A 171 -12.51 -18.57 8.49
N LEU A 172 -11.59 -18.09 7.65
CA LEU A 172 -11.53 -18.41 6.22
C LEU A 172 -11.26 -19.90 5.99
N VAL A 173 -10.27 -20.48 6.66
CA VAL A 173 -9.96 -21.92 6.53
C VAL A 173 -11.12 -22.79 7.02
N GLN A 174 -11.86 -22.36 8.04
CA GLN A 174 -12.95 -23.16 8.60
C GLN A 174 -14.25 -23.09 7.78
N ASN A 175 -14.56 -21.95 7.17
CA ASN A 175 -15.89 -21.68 6.60
C ASN A 175 -15.92 -21.61 5.07
N VAL A 176 -14.78 -21.47 4.39
CA VAL A 176 -14.75 -21.50 2.93
C VAL A 176 -15.00 -22.93 2.45
N LYS A 177 -16.09 -23.12 1.71
CA LYS A 177 -16.52 -24.45 1.22
C LYS A 177 -16.32 -24.60 -0.29
N ASN A 178 -16.22 -23.49 -1.03
CA ASN A 178 -16.09 -23.50 -2.49
C ASN A 178 -14.75 -22.92 -2.95
N ILE A 179 -13.68 -23.70 -2.86
CA ILE A 179 -12.32 -23.21 -3.14
C ILE A 179 -11.95 -23.30 -4.61
N ASP A 180 -12.41 -24.33 -5.33
CA ASP A 180 -12.03 -24.51 -6.73
C ASP A 180 -12.46 -23.30 -7.61
N PRO A 181 -13.67 -22.71 -7.45
CA PRO A 181 -14.05 -21.47 -8.15
C PRO A 181 -13.23 -20.24 -7.74
N ILE A 182 -12.75 -20.20 -6.50
CA ILE A 182 -11.85 -19.13 -6.02
C ILE A 182 -10.50 -19.29 -6.71
N ILE A 183 -9.94 -20.50 -6.74
CA ILE A 183 -8.67 -20.78 -7.42
C ILE A 183 -8.77 -20.45 -8.91
N ASP A 184 -9.89 -20.75 -9.57
CA ASP A 184 -10.06 -20.46 -11.01
C ASP A 184 -10.16 -18.97 -11.33
N ASP A 185 -10.65 -18.16 -10.38
CA ASP A 185 -10.66 -16.70 -10.51
C ASP A 185 -9.29 -16.07 -10.19
N LEU A 186 -8.43 -16.78 -9.46
CA LEU A 186 -7.05 -16.39 -9.22
C LEU A 186 -6.18 -16.94 -10.35
N ASP A 187 -5.75 -16.06 -11.26
CA ASP A 187 -4.86 -16.38 -12.39
C ASP A 187 -3.43 -16.76 -11.91
N LEU A 188 -3.32 -17.88 -11.18
CA LEU A 188 -2.10 -18.42 -10.62
C LEU A 188 -1.47 -19.39 -11.61
N HIS A 189 -0.13 -19.48 -11.57
CA HIS A 189 0.62 -20.41 -12.41
C HIS A 189 0.14 -21.86 -12.23
N ASP A 190 0.00 -22.59 -13.34
CA ASP A 190 -0.56 -23.95 -13.41
C ASP A 190 0.04 -24.93 -12.40
N GLU A 191 1.34 -24.83 -12.14
CA GLU A 191 2.04 -25.66 -11.15
C GLU A 191 1.53 -25.43 -9.70
N SER A 192 1.19 -24.19 -9.36
CA SER A 192 0.65 -23.82 -8.04
C SER A 192 -0.79 -24.29 -7.87
N VAL A 193 -1.61 -24.14 -8.92
CA VAL A 193 -3.00 -24.62 -8.98
C VAL A 193 -3.05 -26.14 -8.85
N THR A 194 -2.15 -26.84 -9.54
CA THR A 194 -2.07 -28.31 -9.51
C THR A 194 -1.71 -28.83 -8.10
N ASN A 195 -0.73 -28.22 -7.43
CA ASN A 195 -0.36 -28.58 -6.06
C ASN A 195 -1.49 -28.29 -5.06
N MET A 196 -2.25 -27.22 -5.27
CA MET A 196 -3.42 -26.89 -4.45
C MET A 196 -4.55 -27.89 -4.66
N ARG A 197 -4.95 -28.19 -5.90
CA ARG A 197 -6.02 -29.16 -6.20
C ARG A 197 -5.67 -30.59 -5.76
N ALA A 198 -4.38 -30.92 -5.65
CA ALA A 198 -3.92 -32.21 -5.11
C ALA A 198 -4.15 -32.37 -3.58
N LYS A 199 -4.61 -31.33 -2.87
CA LYS A 199 -4.91 -31.43 -1.44
C LYS A 199 -6.27 -32.11 -1.18
N PRO A 200 -6.35 -32.97 -0.15
CA PRO A 200 -7.52 -33.81 0.10
C PRO A 200 -8.72 -33.05 0.66
N THR A 201 -8.51 -31.91 1.32
CA THR A 201 -9.58 -31.13 1.95
C THR A 201 -9.54 -29.69 1.48
N ASP A 202 -10.72 -29.06 1.40
CA ASP A 202 -10.82 -27.64 1.08
C ASP A 202 -10.08 -26.79 2.13
N GLN A 203 -10.13 -27.17 3.40
CA GLN A 203 -9.40 -26.46 4.46
C GLN A 203 -7.87 -26.42 4.20
N ASP A 204 -7.30 -27.53 3.74
CA ASP A 204 -5.88 -27.60 3.38
C ASP A 204 -5.57 -26.79 2.12
N LYS A 205 -6.49 -26.78 1.14
CA LYS A 205 -6.38 -25.91 -0.05
C LYS A 205 -6.36 -24.45 0.36
N MET A 206 -7.28 -24.00 1.23
CA MET A 206 -7.38 -22.61 1.68
C MET A 206 -6.14 -22.19 2.45
N ARG A 207 -5.65 -23.06 3.35
CA ARG A 207 -4.41 -22.80 4.12
C ARG A 207 -3.21 -22.65 3.19
N LYS A 208 -3.11 -23.49 2.16
CA LYS A 208 -2.04 -23.42 1.17
C LYS A 208 -2.14 -22.16 0.30
N LEU A 209 -3.34 -21.83 -0.16
CA LEU A 209 -3.63 -20.62 -0.95
C LEU A 209 -3.23 -19.36 -0.17
N LEU A 210 -3.65 -19.24 1.10
CA LEU A 210 -3.29 -18.13 1.98
C LEU A 210 -1.78 -18.04 2.27
N THR A 211 -1.05 -19.17 2.23
CA THR A 211 0.41 -19.20 2.36
C THR A 211 1.11 -18.70 1.08
N CYS A 212 0.47 -18.83 -0.08
CA CYS A 212 0.97 -18.34 -1.36
C CYS A 212 0.75 -16.83 -1.56
N VAL A 213 -0.12 -16.21 -0.75
CA VAL A 213 -0.41 -14.76 -0.81
C VAL A 213 0.70 -13.95 -0.15
N ASN A 214 1.82 -13.79 -0.87
CA ASN A 214 2.95 -12.94 -0.45
C ASN A 214 2.96 -11.56 -1.13
N CYS A 215 2.16 -11.37 -2.18
CA CYS A 215 2.07 -10.13 -2.95
C CYS A 215 0.75 -9.40 -2.71
N GLU A 216 0.77 -8.07 -2.72
CA GLU A 216 -0.42 -7.23 -2.50
C GLU A 216 -1.47 -7.41 -3.61
N SER A 217 -1.02 -7.58 -4.86
CA SER A 217 -1.89 -7.87 -6.01
C SER A 217 -2.66 -9.18 -5.81
N ILE A 218 -1.96 -10.28 -5.49
CA ILE A 218 -2.55 -11.60 -5.24
C ILE A 218 -3.50 -11.56 -4.03
N ALA A 219 -3.16 -10.78 -3.00
CA ALA A 219 -4.02 -10.61 -1.82
C ALA A 219 -5.34 -9.94 -2.17
N LYS A 220 -5.27 -8.90 -3.01
CA LYS A 220 -6.44 -8.19 -3.51
C LYS A 220 -7.29 -9.09 -4.41
N ASP A 221 -6.66 -9.86 -5.29
CA ASP A 221 -7.38 -10.77 -6.19
C ASP A 221 -8.05 -11.90 -5.40
N LEU A 222 -7.38 -12.46 -4.39
CA LEU A 222 -7.99 -13.42 -3.46
C LEU A 222 -9.17 -12.81 -2.71
N PHE A 223 -9.03 -11.58 -2.22
CA PHE A 223 -10.10 -10.87 -1.54
C PHE A 223 -11.32 -10.69 -2.45
N ASN A 224 -11.12 -10.30 -3.71
CA ASN A 224 -12.19 -10.14 -4.68
C ASN A 224 -12.87 -11.48 -5.00
N ALA A 225 -12.09 -12.55 -5.18
CA ALA A 225 -12.61 -13.89 -5.43
C ALA A 225 -13.44 -14.40 -4.23
N LEU A 226 -12.98 -14.15 -2.99
CA LEU A 226 -13.74 -14.44 -1.78
C LEU A 226 -15.05 -13.65 -1.70
N CYS A 227 -15.02 -12.35 -2.04
CA CYS A 227 -16.25 -11.55 -2.12
C CYS A 227 -17.21 -12.05 -3.19
N LYS A 228 -16.73 -12.74 -4.23
CA LYS A 228 -17.58 -13.27 -5.30
C LYS A 228 -18.23 -14.59 -4.93
N HIS A 229 -17.46 -15.52 -4.36
CA HIS A 229 -17.91 -16.90 -4.10
C HIS A 229 -18.41 -17.13 -2.67
N GLU A 230 -17.95 -16.33 -1.70
CA GLU A 230 -18.21 -16.50 -0.27
C GLU A 230 -18.75 -15.19 0.34
N LYS A 231 -19.71 -14.55 -0.35
CA LYS A 231 -20.32 -13.26 0.02
C LYS A 231 -20.76 -13.18 1.48
N HIS A 232 -21.45 -14.21 1.97
CA HIS A 232 -21.99 -14.23 3.34
C HIS A 232 -20.87 -14.18 4.38
N LEU A 233 -19.82 -14.97 4.17
CA LEU A 233 -18.64 -15.00 5.04
C LEU A 233 -17.90 -13.66 5.02
N MET A 234 -17.68 -13.09 3.83
CA MET A 234 -16.98 -11.81 3.72
C MET A 234 -17.74 -10.66 4.36
N ASN A 235 -19.07 -10.61 4.23
CA ASN A 235 -19.88 -9.60 4.90
C ASN A 235 -19.82 -9.72 6.42
N GLU A 236 -19.83 -10.94 6.96
CA GLU A 236 -19.65 -11.19 8.40
C GLU A 236 -18.27 -10.74 8.90
N LEU A 237 -17.21 -11.11 8.16
CA LEU A 237 -15.84 -10.73 8.48
C LEU A 237 -15.64 -9.22 8.41
N LEU A 238 -16.17 -8.55 7.39
CA LEU A 238 -16.09 -7.10 7.24
C LEU A 238 -16.84 -6.39 8.37
N ASN A 239 -18.01 -6.88 8.79
CA ASN A 239 -18.74 -6.32 9.92
C ASN A 239 -18.02 -6.46 11.27
N SER A 240 -17.15 -7.45 11.39
CA SER A 240 -16.32 -7.69 12.59
C SER A 240 -14.94 -7.00 12.55
N TYR A 241 -14.54 -6.43 11.41
CA TYR A 241 -13.22 -5.83 11.16
C TYR A 241 -13.24 -4.31 11.27
#